data_AF-A0A2V3I469-F1
#
_entry.id   AF-A0A2V3I469-F1
#
_cell.length_a   1.000
_cell.length_b   1.000
_cell.length_c   1.000
_cell.angle_alpha   90.00
_cell.angle_beta   90.00
_cell.angle_gamma   90.00
#
_symmetry.space_group_name_H-M   'P 1'
#
loop_
_entity.id
_entity.type
_entity.pdbx_description
1 polymer ?
#
loop_
_entity_poly.entity_id
_entity_poly.type
_entity_poly.pdbx_seq_one_letter_code
_entity_poly.pdbx_strand_id
1 'polypeptide(L)'
;MAVSLERRNGLLAFFYWIWNELDRTVFTGIKFSFPARFVSPFGFLGMLTFIMFIILGVTGALLMFYYEPIMTRSWDSVAFINNDVPFGFHLRNIHYHGSNAMVMLAILHMYYQYFSGRYKIRNEVLWVTGVILGTVTILEAFTGYDIIFSERAELAISIAASLTNSIPIAGPMIRELAFGAGFHDFVLRFYAQHVFILPIVMLGLMAVHMPRFLVFDVPMVMAISGAVFLTGGVFPVDLGFKFEPTVPPGITVPEWYLTGLYAFLRTQYDKFLTGVLWPALFIGVLLLTPFLDRYKKFSWKDRPWITAIGITGIAQILVTTYWGFYIPPDTTIPLVERLVIDPINLYLVMILLVPLSFGFTLMMIHLAKDAERKAKLAKANGPKKVSEIKLSIKWTNWMLIALLAFQVFLNIAAYNAFLSGMNNVNLWITGVILIVFAGFFHLYRYAMSQSKNIPKPPKFPTTKQIETSQKPLPQTDGVQKSPEEKSSQGQIAETSAPEIKPTTAELDLNREQNLGMSDLKKP
;
A
#
# COMPACT_ATOMS: atom_id res chain seq x y z
N MET A 1 -4.38 -5.73 38.63
CA MET A 1 -5.15 -6.16 37.44
C MET A 1 -6.17 -7.17 37.91
N ALA A 2 -7.47 -6.85 37.80
CA ALA A 2 -8.52 -7.82 38.10
C ALA A 2 -8.51 -8.88 36.98
N VAL A 3 -8.15 -10.12 37.33
CA VAL A 3 -8.22 -11.27 36.43
C VAL A 3 -9.70 -11.61 36.26
N SER A 4 -10.29 -11.30 35.10
CA SER A 4 -11.63 -11.82 34.80
C SER A 4 -11.51 -13.33 34.59
N LEU A 5 -12.28 -14.09 35.36
CA LEU A 5 -12.41 -15.56 35.25
C LEU A 5 -13.34 -15.93 34.08
N GLU A 6 -13.14 -15.34 32.91
CA GLU A 6 -13.82 -15.82 31.70
C GLU A 6 -13.13 -17.10 31.24
N ARG A 7 -13.86 -18.22 31.23
CA ARG A 7 -13.41 -19.49 30.66
C ARG A 7 -13.10 -19.28 29.17
N ARG A 8 -11.83 -19.06 28.83
CA ARG A 8 -11.36 -19.02 27.44
C ARG A 8 -11.25 -20.44 26.90
N ASN A 9 -11.61 -20.65 25.63
CA ASN A 9 -11.34 -21.93 24.99
C ASN A 9 -9.82 -22.17 24.88
N GLY A 10 -9.37 -23.43 24.75
CA GLY A 10 -7.94 -23.77 24.78
C GLY A 10 -7.11 -23.08 23.70
N LEU A 11 -7.67 -22.93 22.49
CA LEU A 11 -7.04 -22.20 21.37
C LEU A 11 -6.83 -20.72 21.69
N LEU A 12 -7.85 -20.06 22.24
CA LEU A 12 -7.81 -18.66 22.62
C LEU A 12 -6.81 -18.46 23.77
N ALA A 13 -6.82 -19.35 24.76
CA ALA A 13 -5.83 -19.35 25.84
C ALA A 13 -4.39 -19.48 25.32
N PHE A 14 -4.17 -20.37 24.35
CA PHE A 14 -2.87 -20.54 23.69
C PHE A 14 -2.42 -19.27 22.95
N PHE A 15 -3.28 -18.65 22.14
CA PHE A 15 -2.95 -17.39 21.46
C PHE A 15 -2.69 -16.24 22.43
N TYR A 16 -3.46 -16.15 23.52
CA TYR A 16 -3.20 -15.16 24.56
C TYR A 16 -1.89 -15.42 25.30
N TRP A 17 -1.54 -16.68 25.56
CA TRP A 17 -0.25 -17.02 26.15
C TRP A 17 0.90 -16.60 25.22
N ILE A 18 0.87 -16.97 23.94
CA ILE A 18 1.85 -16.52 22.93
C ILE A 18 1.94 -14.99 22.94
N TRP A 19 0.80 -14.30 22.86
CA TRP A 19 0.78 -12.84 22.84
C TRP A 19 1.42 -12.24 24.09
N ASN A 20 1.04 -12.72 25.27
CA ASN A 20 1.56 -12.19 26.53
C ASN A 20 3.06 -12.40 26.70
N GLU A 21 3.59 -13.53 26.22
CA GLU A 21 5.04 -13.79 26.26
C GLU A 21 5.77 -12.97 25.20
N LEU A 22 5.24 -12.86 23.98
CA LEU A 22 5.81 -12.01 22.93
C LEU A 22 5.76 -10.52 23.31
N ASP A 23 4.71 -10.06 24.00
CA ASP A 23 4.54 -8.66 24.42
C ASP A 23 5.67 -8.15 25.31
N ARG A 24 6.40 -9.07 25.96
CA ARG A 24 7.57 -8.76 26.80
C ARG A 24 8.88 -8.68 26.03
N THR A 25 8.89 -9.04 24.76
CA THR A 25 10.10 -9.08 23.91
C THR A 25 10.25 -7.82 23.06
N VAL A 26 11.41 -7.66 22.42
CA VAL A 26 11.63 -6.56 21.46
C VAL A 26 10.70 -6.63 20.24
N PHE A 27 10.09 -7.79 19.96
CA PHE A 27 9.23 -8.01 18.80
C PHE A 27 7.87 -7.26 18.88
N THR A 28 7.44 -6.80 20.05
CA THR A 28 6.19 -6.03 20.23
C THR A 28 6.40 -4.54 20.46
N GLY A 29 7.63 -4.04 20.21
CA GLY A 29 7.91 -2.61 20.22
C GLY A 29 7.08 -1.82 19.20
N ILE A 30 6.74 -2.46 18.07
CA ILE A 30 5.91 -1.92 17.00
C ILE A 30 4.44 -2.19 17.30
N LYS A 31 3.63 -1.12 17.31
CA LYS A 31 2.18 -1.20 17.53
C LYS A 31 1.45 -1.01 16.22
N PHE A 32 0.64 -2.00 15.84
CA PHE A 32 -0.26 -1.89 14.70
C PHE A 32 -1.59 -1.26 15.10
N SER A 33 -2.03 -0.29 14.32
CA SER A 33 -3.34 0.35 14.42
C SER A 33 -4.17 0.02 13.18
N PHE A 34 -5.42 -0.39 13.40
CA PHE A 34 -6.35 -0.71 12.32
C PHE A 34 -7.41 0.39 12.24
N PRO A 35 -7.47 1.15 11.13
CA PRO A 35 -8.37 2.29 11.04
C PRO A 35 -9.83 1.83 10.94
N ALA A 36 -10.65 2.30 11.89
CA ALA A 36 -12.09 2.00 11.95
C ALA A 36 -12.92 2.75 10.90
N ARG A 37 -12.35 3.80 10.29
CA ARG A 37 -12.95 4.61 9.22
C ARG A 37 -11.99 4.67 8.05
N PHE A 38 -12.50 4.98 6.87
CA PHE A 38 -11.66 5.28 5.72
C PHE A 38 -10.73 6.45 6.03
N VAL A 39 -9.47 6.29 5.64
CA VAL A 39 -8.44 7.32 5.71
C VAL A 39 -7.82 7.38 4.32
N SER A 40 -7.38 8.57 3.93
CA SER A 40 -6.77 8.80 2.62
C SER A 40 -5.62 7.81 2.34
N PRO A 41 -5.57 7.17 1.15
CA PRO A 41 -4.50 6.23 0.78
C PRO A 41 -3.09 6.82 0.92
N PHE A 42 -2.96 8.13 0.66
CA PHE A 42 -1.70 8.86 0.76
C PHE A 42 -1.10 8.84 2.19
N GLY A 43 -1.92 8.63 3.22
CA GLY A 43 -1.45 8.48 4.60
C GLY A 43 -0.77 7.14 4.91
N PHE A 44 -0.86 6.16 4.00
CA PHE A 44 -0.41 4.77 4.22
C PHE A 44 0.75 4.34 3.31
N LEU A 45 1.28 5.24 2.48
CA LEU A 45 2.29 4.91 1.46
C LEU A 45 3.52 4.18 2.03
N GLY A 46 3.96 4.52 3.24
CA GLY A 46 5.09 3.83 3.89
C GLY A 46 4.77 2.38 4.24
N MET A 47 3.58 2.11 4.80
CA MET A 47 3.10 0.74 5.06
C MET A 47 2.94 -0.03 3.75
N LEU A 48 2.38 0.59 2.71
CA LEU A 48 2.19 -0.08 1.42
C LEU A 48 3.54 -0.44 0.78
N THR A 49 4.54 0.45 0.89
CA THR A 49 5.92 0.17 0.46
C THR A 49 6.51 -1.01 1.24
N PHE A 50 6.31 -1.05 2.55
CA PHE A 50 6.75 -2.17 3.39
C PHE A 50 6.07 -3.49 3.01
N ILE A 51 4.78 -3.47 2.68
CA ILE A 51 4.09 -4.68 2.24
C ILE A 51 4.61 -5.17 0.90
N MET A 52 4.96 -4.27 -0.04
CA MET A 52 5.64 -4.69 -1.26
C MET A 52 7.00 -5.33 -0.95
N PHE A 53 7.78 -4.78 -0.01
CA PHE A 53 9.03 -5.40 0.44
C PHE A 53 8.82 -6.83 0.97
N ILE A 54 7.77 -7.07 1.76
CA ILE A 54 7.46 -8.43 2.24
C ILE A 54 7.05 -9.36 1.09
N ILE A 55 6.21 -8.89 0.16
CA ILE A 55 5.82 -9.67 -1.02
C ILE A 55 7.05 -10.02 -1.86
N LEU A 56 7.97 -9.08 -2.04
CA LEU A 56 9.22 -9.28 -2.77
C LEU A 56 10.13 -10.27 -2.07
N GLY A 57 10.30 -10.17 -0.74
CA GLY A 57 11.09 -11.14 0.03
C GLY A 57 10.53 -12.56 -0.07
N VAL A 58 9.21 -12.73 0.03
CA VAL A 58 8.56 -14.06 -0.08
C VAL A 58 8.67 -14.61 -1.50
N THR A 59 8.32 -13.80 -2.51
CA THR A 59 8.40 -14.26 -3.91
C THR A 59 9.83 -14.51 -4.35
N GLY A 60 10.79 -13.67 -3.95
CA GLY A 60 12.21 -13.85 -4.21
C GLY A 60 12.75 -15.12 -3.57
N ALA A 61 12.43 -15.38 -2.30
CA ALA A 61 12.83 -16.61 -1.62
C ALA A 61 12.29 -17.88 -2.33
N LEU A 62 11.07 -17.82 -2.89
CA LEU A 62 10.51 -18.93 -3.66
C LEU A 62 11.21 -19.10 -5.03
N LEU A 63 11.55 -18.01 -5.70
CA LEU A 63 12.27 -18.03 -6.98
C LEU A 63 13.70 -18.59 -6.81
N MET A 64 14.34 -18.34 -5.67
CA MET A 64 15.70 -18.83 -5.37
C MET A 64 15.84 -20.35 -5.41
N PHE A 65 14.78 -21.13 -5.19
CA PHE A 65 14.86 -22.60 -5.27
C PHE A 65 15.16 -23.13 -6.68
N TYR A 66 14.94 -22.30 -7.71
CA TYR A 66 15.05 -22.69 -9.11
C TYR A 66 16.08 -21.85 -9.89
N TYR A 67 16.45 -20.68 -9.37
CA TYR A 67 17.38 -19.77 -10.04
C TYR A 67 18.83 -20.23 -9.89
N GLU A 68 19.59 -20.18 -10.99
CA GLU A 68 21.01 -20.54 -11.02
C GLU A 68 21.91 -19.31 -11.24
N PRO A 69 22.64 -18.82 -10.21
CA PRO A 69 23.45 -17.61 -10.28
C PRO A 69 24.80 -17.82 -11.02
N ILE A 70 24.75 -18.45 -12.19
CA ILE A 70 25.91 -18.75 -13.03
C ILE A 70 25.66 -18.13 -14.40
N MET A 71 26.59 -17.33 -14.87
CA MET A 71 26.48 -16.53 -16.10
C MET A 71 25.84 -17.28 -17.28
N THR A 72 26.30 -18.50 -17.57
CA THR A 72 25.84 -19.29 -18.72
C THR A 72 24.47 -19.94 -18.54
N ARG A 73 23.93 -19.99 -17.31
CA ARG A 73 22.66 -20.65 -16.97
C ARG A 73 21.60 -19.72 -16.37
N SER A 74 21.98 -18.49 -16.04
CA SER A 74 21.10 -17.54 -15.35
C SER A 74 19.82 -17.28 -16.13
N TRP A 75 19.97 -16.89 -17.40
CA TRP A 75 18.82 -16.63 -18.29
C TRP A 75 17.98 -17.90 -18.50
N ASP A 76 18.62 -19.04 -18.75
CA ASP A 76 17.93 -20.32 -18.99
C ASP A 76 17.14 -20.78 -17.74
N SER A 77 17.68 -20.58 -16.54
CA SER A 77 17.00 -20.89 -15.29
C SER A 77 15.76 -20.01 -15.07
N VAL A 78 15.80 -18.74 -15.47
CA VAL A 78 14.64 -17.84 -15.41
C VAL A 78 13.60 -18.23 -16.46
N ALA A 79 14.02 -18.67 -17.65
CA ALA A 79 13.11 -19.22 -18.66
C ALA A 79 12.42 -20.49 -18.16
N PHE A 80 13.17 -21.41 -17.52
CA PHE A 80 12.62 -22.61 -16.86
C PHE A 80 11.61 -22.25 -15.76
N ILE A 81 11.93 -21.28 -14.89
CA ILE A 81 10.98 -20.76 -13.89
C ILE A 81 9.70 -20.26 -14.56
N ASN A 82 9.82 -19.49 -15.63
CA ASN A 82 8.67 -18.88 -16.27
C ASN A 82 7.76 -19.92 -16.96
N ASN A 83 8.35 -20.93 -17.59
CA ASN A 83 7.65 -21.82 -18.51
C ASN A 83 7.27 -23.17 -17.89
N ASP A 84 8.09 -23.72 -16.99
CA ASP A 84 8.00 -25.11 -16.55
C ASP A 84 7.67 -25.27 -15.06
N VAL A 85 8.09 -24.31 -14.21
CA VAL A 85 7.83 -24.37 -12.77
C VAL A 85 6.34 -24.05 -12.50
N PRO A 86 5.60 -24.90 -11.75
CA PRO A 86 4.24 -24.59 -11.34
C PRO A 86 4.16 -23.25 -10.59
N PHE A 87 3.28 -22.36 -11.05
CA PHE A 87 3.16 -20.97 -10.58
C PHE A 87 4.42 -20.10 -10.75
N GLY A 88 5.47 -20.57 -11.43
CA GLY A 88 6.68 -19.79 -11.64
C GLY A 88 6.43 -18.53 -12.49
N PHE A 89 5.56 -18.62 -13.51
CA PHE A 89 5.02 -17.44 -14.22
C PHE A 89 4.42 -16.42 -13.25
N HIS A 90 3.55 -16.84 -12.33
CA HIS A 90 2.88 -15.95 -11.38
C HIS A 90 3.89 -15.30 -10.43
N LEU A 91 4.77 -16.10 -9.84
CA LEU A 91 5.79 -15.63 -8.91
C LEU A 91 6.70 -14.59 -9.57
N ARG A 92 7.15 -14.85 -10.79
CA ARG A 92 8.00 -13.92 -11.56
C ARG A 92 7.28 -12.61 -11.87
N ASN A 93 6.02 -12.68 -12.28
CA ASN A 93 5.21 -11.48 -12.53
C ASN A 93 4.96 -10.68 -11.25
N ILE A 94 4.58 -11.35 -10.15
CA ILE A 94 4.34 -10.68 -8.87
C ILE A 94 5.64 -10.02 -8.36
N HIS A 95 6.78 -10.69 -8.50
CA HIS A 95 8.07 -10.15 -8.10
C HIS A 95 8.46 -8.93 -8.96
N TYR A 96 8.35 -9.01 -10.28
CA TYR A 96 8.67 -7.90 -11.18
C TYR A 96 7.74 -6.68 -10.99
N HIS A 97 6.43 -6.89 -11.03
CA HIS A 97 5.46 -5.79 -10.85
C HIS A 97 5.43 -5.28 -9.41
N GLY A 98 5.70 -6.14 -8.43
CA GLY A 98 5.88 -5.77 -7.02
C GLY A 98 7.09 -4.86 -6.82
N SER A 99 8.20 -5.11 -7.52
CA SER A 99 9.41 -4.27 -7.48
C SER A 99 9.11 -2.88 -8.04
N ASN A 100 8.47 -2.83 -9.20
CA ASN A 100 8.00 -1.57 -9.80
C ASN A 100 7.04 -0.80 -8.89
N ALA A 101 6.09 -1.50 -8.26
CA ALA A 101 5.16 -0.91 -7.31
C ALA A 101 5.89 -0.39 -6.06
N MET A 102 6.87 -1.12 -5.54
CA MET A 102 7.67 -0.70 -4.39
C MET A 102 8.42 0.59 -4.67
N VAL A 103 9.11 0.69 -5.81
CA VAL A 103 9.83 1.90 -6.23
C VAL A 103 8.86 3.09 -6.36
N MET A 104 7.72 2.89 -7.04
CA MET A 104 6.69 3.93 -7.18
C MET A 104 6.14 4.38 -5.83
N LEU A 105 5.78 3.45 -4.95
CA LEU A 105 5.22 3.74 -3.62
C LEU A 105 6.26 4.43 -2.73
N ALA A 106 7.54 4.06 -2.82
CA ALA A 106 8.63 4.71 -2.08
C ALA A 106 8.79 6.17 -2.53
N ILE A 107 8.77 6.45 -3.84
CA ILE A 107 8.83 7.82 -4.38
C ILE A 107 7.62 8.63 -3.93
N LEU A 108 6.41 8.07 -4.07
CA LEU A 108 5.18 8.71 -3.60
C LEU A 108 5.22 8.97 -2.09
N HIS A 109 5.72 8.02 -1.30
CA HIS A 109 5.88 8.16 0.14
C HIS A 109 6.81 9.32 0.47
N MET A 110 7.99 9.36 -0.16
CA MET A 110 8.99 10.40 0.05
C MET A 110 8.42 11.79 -0.27
N TYR A 111 7.79 11.97 -1.43
CA TYR A 111 7.21 13.27 -1.80
C TYR A 111 5.99 13.65 -0.96
N TYR A 112 5.16 12.69 -0.55
CA TYR A 112 4.08 12.96 0.39
C TYR A 112 4.61 13.48 1.74
N GLN A 113 5.69 12.88 2.26
CA GLN A 113 6.33 13.37 3.49
C GLN A 113 7.06 14.70 3.28
N TYR A 114 7.64 14.93 2.11
CA TYR A 114 8.24 16.19 1.72
C TYR A 114 7.21 17.34 1.78
N PHE A 115 6.11 17.22 1.05
CA PHE A 115 5.10 18.29 0.95
C PHE A 115 4.25 18.44 2.21
N SER A 116 4.09 17.38 3.00
CA SER A 116 3.43 17.47 4.32
C SER A 116 4.33 18.09 5.40
N GLY A 117 5.64 18.19 5.16
CA GLY A 117 6.60 18.79 6.08
C GLY A 117 6.83 17.98 7.35
N ARG A 118 6.40 16.71 7.36
CA ARG A 118 6.43 15.84 8.55
C ARG A 118 7.84 15.49 9.00
N TYR A 119 8.86 15.69 8.16
CA TYR A 119 10.26 15.54 8.53
C TYR A 119 10.74 16.53 9.59
N LYS A 120 9.97 17.59 9.88
CA LYS A 120 10.31 18.59 10.90
C LYS A 120 10.02 18.10 12.32
N ILE A 121 10.85 18.53 13.28
CA ILE A 121 10.72 18.38 14.73
C ILE A 121 10.50 16.92 15.16
N ARG A 122 11.60 16.25 15.48
CA ARG A 122 11.71 14.86 15.99
C ARG A 122 11.53 13.77 14.93
N ASN A 123 11.52 14.13 13.65
CA ASN A 123 11.42 13.20 12.52
C ASN A 123 12.60 13.33 11.54
N GLU A 124 13.61 14.13 11.86
CA GLU A 124 14.77 14.38 11.00
C GLU A 124 15.52 13.07 10.72
N VAL A 125 15.70 12.22 11.73
CA VAL A 125 16.32 10.90 11.60
C VAL A 125 15.46 9.98 10.71
N LEU A 126 14.13 9.99 10.87
CA LEU A 126 13.23 9.20 10.03
C LEU A 126 13.29 9.63 8.57
N TRP A 127 13.43 10.94 8.33
CA TRP A 127 13.61 11.49 6.99
C TRP A 127 14.94 11.07 6.36
N VAL A 128 16.07 11.28 7.06
CA VAL A 128 17.39 10.91 6.55
C VAL A 128 17.48 9.42 6.25
N THR A 129 17.06 8.58 7.21
CA THR A 129 17.01 7.13 7.00
C THR A 129 16.05 6.73 5.88
N GLY A 130 14.92 7.44 5.71
CA GLY A 130 13.98 7.22 4.63
C GLY A 130 14.52 7.56 3.24
N VAL A 131 15.29 8.66 3.12
CA VAL A 131 15.97 9.02 1.86
C VAL A 131 17.01 7.96 1.51
N ILE A 132 17.84 7.54 2.47
CA ILE A 132 18.82 6.47 2.27
C ILE A 132 18.12 5.16 1.88
N LEU A 133 17.06 4.77 2.58
CA LEU A 133 16.28 3.56 2.30
C LEU A 133 15.63 3.62 0.91
N GLY A 134 15.13 4.78 0.49
CA GLY A 134 14.63 5.01 -0.87
C GLY A 134 15.71 4.83 -1.93
N THR A 135 16.92 5.33 -1.69
CA THR A 135 18.08 5.09 -2.58
C THR A 135 18.44 3.60 -2.64
N VAL A 136 18.51 2.92 -1.50
CA VAL A 136 18.78 1.47 -1.45
C VAL A 136 17.67 0.67 -2.14
N THR A 137 16.42 1.11 -2.08
CA THR A 137 15.30 0.47 -2.81
C THR A 137 15.50 0.51 -4.33
N ILE A 138 16.04 1.61 -4.87
CA ILE A 138 16.37 1.70 -6.31
C ILE A 138 17.55 0.77 -6.65
N LEU A 139 18.57 0.70 -5.78
CA LEU A 139 19.70 -0.22 -5.96
C LEU A 139 19.27 -1.70 -5.89
N GLU A 140 18.34 -2.02 -5.01
CA GLU A 140 17.75 -3.35 -4.87
C GLU A 140 16.98 -3.75 -6.13
N ALA A 141 16.16 -2.83 -6.67
CA ALA A 141 15.45 -3.06 -7.92
C ALA A 141 16.42 -3.24 -9.11
N PHE A 142 17.49 -2.44 -9.16
CA PHE A 142 18.56 -2.54 -10.16
C PHE A 142 19.24 -3.91 -10.15
N THR A 143 19.79 -4.31 -9.00
CA THR A 143 20.49 -5.60 -8.87
C THR A 143 19.59 -6.80 -9.18
N GLY A 144 18.29 -6.72 -8.87
CA GLY A 144 17.33 -7.81 -9.12
C GLY A 144 16.96 -8.04 -10.59
N TYR A 145 16.91 -7.01 -11.44
CA TYR A 145 16.67 -7.25 -12.87
C TYR A 145 17.95 -7.66 -13.61
N ASP A 146 19.11 -7.30 -13.07
CA ASP A 146 20.41 -7.59 -13.66
C ASP A 146 20.84 -9.06 -13.53
N ILE A 147 20.38 -9.76 -12.48
CA ILE A 147 20.66 -11.20 -12.29
C ILE A 147 20.00 -12.09 -13.36
N ILE A 148 19.05 -11.60 -14.15
CA ILE A 148 18.46 -12.35 -15.27
C ILE A 148 19.49 -12.59 -16.38
N PHE A 149 20.46 -11.67 -16.52
CA PHE A 149 21.51 -11.73 -17.53
C PHE A 149 21.00 -11.75 -19.00
N SER A 150 19.97 -10.95 -19.26
CA SER A 150 19.50 -10.62 -20.62
C SER A 150 20.35 -9.51 -21.26
N GLU A 151 20.18 -9.23 -22.55
CA GLU A 151 20.84 -8.10 -23.23
C GLU A 151 20.62 -6.76 -22.52
N ARG A 152 19.40 -6.54 -22.00
CA ARG A 152 19.05 -5.33 -21.24
C ARG A 152 19.82 -5.25 -19.91
N ALA A 153 19.95 -6.37 -19.21
CA ALA A 153 20.70 -6.46 -17.97
C ALA A 153 22.19 -6.17 -18.20
N GLU A 154 22.80 -6.76 -19.23
CA GLU A 154 24.22 -6.51 -19.53
C GLU A 154 24.49 -5.03 -19.84
N LEU A 155 23.63 -4.39 -20.64
CA LEU A 155 23.76 -2.95 -20.91
C LEU A 155 23.74 -2.13 -19.61
N ALA A 156 22.86 -2.48 -18.68
CA ALA A 156 22.77 -1.78 -17.42
C ALA A 156 23.97 -2.02 -16.50
N ILE A 157 24.42 -3.27 -16.39
CA ILE A 157 25.62 -3.66 -15.63
C ILE A 157 26.85 -2.92 -16.17
N SER A 158 27.04 -2.87 -17.50
CA SER A 158 28.20 -2.22 -18.11
C SER A 158 28.19 -0.70 -17.90
N ILE A 159 27.01 -0.07 -17.99
CA ILE A 159 26.82 1.35 -17.65
C ILE A 159 27.16 1.60 -16.18
N ALA A 160 26.62 0.79 -15.26
CA ALA A 160 26.84 0.94 -13.82
C ALA A 160 28.30 0.71 -13.42
N ALA A 161 28.97 -0.29 -14.01
CA ALA A 161 30.39 -0.54 -13.82
C ALA A 161 31.23 0.64 -14.33
N SER A 162 30.90 1.17 -15.51
CA SER A 162 31.60 2.34 -16.06
C SER A 162 31.40 3.60 -15.22
N LEU A 163 30.21 3.78 -14.66
CA LEU A 163 29.88 4.89 -13.74
C LEU A 163 30.64 4.77 -12.43
N THR A 164 30.67 3.58 -11.85
CA THR A 164 31.41 3.33 -10.60
C THR A 164 32.89 3.59 -10.80
N ASN A 165 33.44 3.17 -11.95
CA ASN A 165 34.84 3.38 -12.29
C ASN A 165 35.19 4.86 -12.54
N SER A 166 34.22 5.73 -12.88
CA SER A 166 34.49 7.16 -13.10
C SER A 166 34.65 7.95 -11.81
N ILE A 167 34.26 7.38 -10.66
CA ILE A 167 34.40 8.03 -9.35
C ILE A 167 35.88 8.27 -9.06
N PRO A 168 36.29 9.53 -8.79
CA PRO A 168 37.68 9.84 -8.47
C PRO A 168 38.18 9.07 -7.24
N ILE A 169 39.46 8.71 -7.24
CA ILE A 169 40.18 8.08 -6.13
C ILE A 169 39.76 6.63 -5.84
N ALA A 170 38.49 6.41 -5.47
CA ALA A 170 38.01 5.11 -5.01
C ALA A 170 37.21 4.30 -6.07
N GLY A 171 36.87 4.90 -7.21
CA GLY A 171 36.00 4.28 -8.22
C GLY A 171 36.46 2.91 -8.72
N PRO A 172 37.72 2.76 -9.18
CA PRO A 172 38.24 1.46 -9.62
C PRO A 172 38.15 0.37 -8.54
N MET A 173 38.49 0.70 -7.28
CA MET A 173 38.39 -0.22 -6.15
C MET A 173 36.93 -0.63 -5.87
N ILE A 174 36.00 0.33 -5.84
CA ILE A 174 34.58 0.06 -5.60
C ILE A 174 34.00 -0.78 -6.75
N ARG A 175 34.37 -0.47 -7.99
CA ARG A 175 33.96 -1.22 -9.18
C ARG A 175 34.43 -2.66 -9.10
N GLU A 176 35.69 -2.91 -8.79
CA GLU A 176 36.20 -4.28 -8.65
C GLU A 176 35.53 -5.05 -7.50
N LEU A 177 35.30 -4.39 -6.35
CA LEU A 177 34.61 -5.01 -5.21
C LEU A 177 33.16 -5.42 -5.58
N ALA A 178 32.41 -4.48 -6.17
CA ALA A 178 30.99 -4.66 -6.44
C ALA A 178 30.70 -5.53 -7.66
N PHE A 179 31.52 -5.44 -8.71
CA PHE A 179 31.28 -6.08 -10.01
C PHE A 179 32.24 -7.25 -10.31
N GLY A 180 33.36 -7.34 -9.60
CA GLY A 180 34.40 -8.34 -9.84
C GLY A 180 35.43 -7.92 -10.89
N ALA A 181 36.48 -8.74 -11.03
CA ALA A 181 37.60 -8.49 -11.93
C ALA A 181 37.38 -9.08 -13.35
N GLY A 182 36.36 -9.94 -13.54
CA GLY A 182 36.09 -10.63 -14.80
C GLY A 182 34.61 -10.89 -15.05
N PHE A 183 34.24 -11.13 -16.31
CA PHE A 183 32.84 -11.22 -16.78
C PHE A 183 32.03 -12.38 -16.15
N HIS A 184 32.71 -13.42 -15.66
CA HIS A 184 32.09 -14.58 -15.02
C HIS A 184 31.57 -14.31 -13.58
N ASP A 185 32.12 -13.32 -12.88
CA ASP A 185 31.83 -13.07 -11.47
C ASP A 185 30.58 -12.21 -11.22
N PHE A 186 30.13 -11.48 -12.23
CA PHE A 186 29.11 -10.43 -12.09
C PHE A 186 27.80 -10.98 -11.52
N VAL A 187 27.27 -12.05 -12.11
CA VAL A 187 25.96 -12.57 -11.72
C VAL A 187 25.95 -13.07 -10.27
N LEU A 188 26.99 -13.79 -9.85
CA LEU A 188 27.09 -14.27 -8.47
C LEU A 188 27.19 -13.13 -7.46
N ARG A 189 27.94 -12.07 -7.78
CA ARG A 189 28.07 -10.88 -6.91
C ARG A 189 26.77 -10.10 -6.82
N PHE A 190 26.09 -9.89 -7.95
CA PHE A 190 24.79 -9.22 -8.00
C PHE A 190 23.73 -10.04 -7.27
N TYR A 191 23.75 -11.36 -7.41
CA TYR A 191 22.90 -12.26 -6.64
C TYR A 191 23.15 -12.12 -5.14
N ALA A 192 24.40 -12.13 -4.69
CA ALA A 192 24.74 -11.92 -3.27
C ALA A 192 24.33 -10.52 -2.76
N GLN A 193 24.48 -9.49 -3.59
CA GLN A 193 24.04 -8.13 -3.25
C GLN A 193 22.52 -8.06 -3.11
N HIS A 194 21.79 -8.54 -4.10
CA HIS A 194 20.33 -8.50 -4.18
C HIS A 194 19.65 -9.37 -3.11
N VAL A 195 20.13 -10.60 -2.90
CA VAL A 195 19.43 -11.55 -2.01
C VAL A 195 19.82 -11.38 -0.55
N PHE A 196 21.04 -10.91 -0.27
CA PHE A 196 21.58 -10.90 1.08
C PHE A 196 21.98 -9.50 1.55
N ILE A 197 22.93 -8.85 0.88
CA ILE A 197 23.57 -7.62 1.41
C ILE A 197 22.56 -6.47 1.47
N LEU A 198 21.89 -6.17 0.37
CA LEU A 198 20.97 -5.04 0.28
C LEU A 198 19.72 -5.25 1.14
N PRO A 199 19.03 -6.43 1.15
CA PRO A 199 17.93 -6.68 2.08
C PRO A 199 18.33 -6.52 3.55
N ILE A 200 19.52 -6.97 3.97
CA ILE A 200 19.99 -6.80 5.35
C ILE A 200 20.20 -5.32 5.69
N VAL A 201 20.81 -4.56 4.78
CA VAL A 201 20.96 -3.10 4.94
C VAL A 201 19.60 -2.43 5.04
N MET A 202 18.64 -2.83 4.19
CA MET A 202 17.27 -2.31 4.21
C MET A 202 16.58 -2.64 5.54
N LEU A 203 16.70 -3.87 6.06
CA LEU A 203 16.15 -4.25 7.38
C LEU A 203 16.76 -3.42 8.52
N GLY A 204 18.07 -3.19 8.49
CA GLY A 204 18.76 -2.34 9.46
C GLY A 204 18.29 -0.88 9.41
N LEU A 205 18.14 -0.32 8.21
CA LEU A 205 17.58 1.02 8.02
C LEU A 205 16.11 1.11 8.45
N MET A 206 15.31 0.09 8.14
CA MET A 206 13.91 0.01 8.55
C MET A 206 13.73 -0.03 10.06
N ALA A 207 14.64 -0.67 10.80
CA ALA A 207 14.61 -0.69 12.26
C ALA A 207 14.66 0.73 12.88
N VAL A 208 15.29 1.69 12.18
CA VAL A 208 15.36 3.10 12.59
C VAL A 208 14.27 3.95 11.93
N HIS A 209 13.95 3.68 10.66
CA HIS A 209 12.99 4.45 9.86
C HIS A 209 11.53 4.25 10.31
N MET A 210 11.18 3.07 10.81
CA MET A 210 9.80 2.74 11.15
C MET A 210 9.33 3.48 12.41
N PRO A 211 8.21 4.23 12.34
CA PRO A 211 7.63 4.82 13.53
C PRO A 211 7.00 3.74 14.41
N ARG A 212 6.95 4.00 15.72
CA ARG A 212 6.39 3.08 16.71
C ARG A 212 4.95 2.63 16.41
N PHE A 213 4.14 3.51 15.80
CA PHE A 213 2.75 3.25 15.46
C PHE A 213 2.62 3.11 13.95
N LEU A 214 2.45 1.87 13.50
CA LEU A 214 2.19 1.55 12.11
C LEU A 214 0.70 1.39 11.90
N VAL A 215 0.17 2.02 10.86
CA VAL A 215 -1.24 1.86 10.50
C VAL A 215 -1.34 0.84 9.39
N PHE A 216 -2.12 -0.22 9.63
CA PHE A 216 -2.34 -1.31 8.69
C PHE A 216 -3.80 -1.29 8.22
N ASP A 217 -4.01 -1.03 6.93
CA ASP A 217 -5.34 -0.99 6.33
C ASP A 217 -5.53 -2.15 5.35
N VAL A 218 -6.25 -3.20 5.78
CA VAL A 218 -6.44 -4.45 5.03
C VAL A 218 -6.95 -4.18 3.60
N PRO A 219 -8.03 -3.42 3.36
CA PRO A 219 -8.44 -3.09 1.99
C PRO A 219 -7.40 -2.39 1.16
N MET A 220 -6.59 -1.50 1.73
CA MET A 220 -5.59 -0.79 0.94
C MET A 220 -4.48 -1.75 0.51
N VAL A 221 -4.05 -2.62 1.42
CA VAL A 221 -3.08 -3.69 1.11
C VAL A 221 -3.60 -4.60 0.01
N MET A 222 -4.87 -5.02 0.10
CA MET A 222 -5.50 -5.88 -0.90
C MET A 222 -5.68 -5.16 -2.24
N ALA A 223 -6.02 -3.87 -2.24
CA ALA A 223 -6.16 -3.08 -3.46
C ALA A 223 -4.82 -2.91 -4.19
N ILE A 224 -3.74 -2.58 -3.48
CA ILE A 224 -2.41 -2.42 -4.07
C ILE A 224 -1.84 -3.76 -4.53
N SER A 225 -1.95 -4.82 -3.71
CA SER A 225 -1.52 -6.16 -4.11
C SER A 225 -2.35 -6.66 -5.31
N GLY A 226 -3.65 -6.40 -5.30
CA GLY A 226 -4.53 -6.68 -6.42
C GLY A 226 -4.12 -5.95 -7.69
N ALA A 227 -3.72 -4.69 -7.60
CA ALA A 227 -3.20 -3.93 -8.73
C ALA A 227 -1.93 -4.54 -9.31
N VAL A 228 -0.99 -5.01 -8.48
CA VAL A 228 0.24 -5.71 -8.92
C VAL A 228 -0.10 -6.97 -9.73
N PHE A 229 -1.05 -7.77 -9.25
CA PHE A 229 -1.48 -8.99 -9.92
C PHE A 229 -2.23 -8.67 -11.22
N LEU A 230 -3.08 -7.64 -11.20
CA LEU A 230 -3.77 -7.13 -12.38
C LEU A 230 -2.78 -6.70 -13.46
N THR A 231 -1.76 -5.91 -13.11
CA THR A 231 -0.73 -5.48 -14.05
C THR A 231 0.08 -6.65 -14.59
N GLY A 232 0.41 -7.64 -13.76
CA GLY A 232 1.11 -8.85 -14.23
C GLY A 232 0.27 -9.76 -15.12
N GLY A 233 -1.05 -9.76 -14.94
CA GLY A 233 -1.97 -10.45 -15.84
C GLY A 233 -2.17 -9.73 -17.17
N VAL A 234 -2.26 -8.40 -17.17
CA VAL A 234 -2.45 -7.59 -18.41
C VAL A 234 -1.14 -7.45 -19.18
N PHE A 235 -0.04 -7.23 -18.49
CA PHE A 235 1.29 -6.96 -19.07
C PHE A 235 2.33 -7.93 -18.50
N PRO A 236 2.27 -9.22 -18.86
CA PRO A 236 3.24 -10.20 -18.37
C PRO A 236 4.67 -9.77 -18.64
N VAL A 237 5.55 -9.94 -17.65
CA VAL A 237 6.96 -9.58 -17.77
C VAL A 237 7.66 -10.47 -18.80
N ASP A 238 8.27 -9.84 -19.80
CA ASP A 238 9.05 -10.51 -20.84
C ASP A 238 10.39 -11.02 -20.31
N LEU A 239 10.95 -12.08 -20.91
CA LEU A 239 12.27 -12.62 -20.55
C LEU A 239 13.42 -11.77 -21.10
N GLY A 240 13.17 -10.97 -22.14
CA GLY A 240 14.19 -10.32 -22.93
C GLY A 240 15.02 -11.32 -23.73
N PHE A 241 15.88 -10.79 -24.61
CA PHE A 241 16.82 -11.62 -25.35
C PHE A 241 17.96 -12.07 -24.43
N LYS A 242 18.37 -13.34 -24.58
CA LYS A 242 19.56 -13.87 -23.93
C LYS A 242 20.77 -13.10 -24.42
N PHE A 243 21.63 -12.66 -23.50
CA PHE A 243 22.85 -11.96 -23.88
C PHE A 243 23.84 -12.92 -24.53
N GLU A 244 24.31 -12.57 -25.73
CA GLU A 244 25.34 -13.31 -26.46
C GLU A 244 26.54 -12.37 -26.74
N PRO A 245 27.73 -12.63 -26.17
CA PRO A 245 28.89 -11.72 -26.29
C PRO A 245 29.33 -11.45 -27.74
N THR A 246 29.01 -12.34 -28.67
CA THR A 246 29.40 -12.25 -30.08
C THR A 246 28.39 -11.50 -30.95
N VAL A 247 27.23 -11.12 -30.39
CA VAL A 247 26.16 -10.42 -31.12
C VAL A 247 26.07 -8.99 -30.60
N PRO A 248 26.10 -7.97 -31.47
CA PRO A 248 25.86 -6.59 -31.05
C PRO A 248 24.48 -6.49 -30.37
N PRO A 249 24.40 -5.93 -29.15
CA PRO A 249 23.14 -5.86 -28.42
C PRO A 249 22.12 -4.99 -29.17
N GLY A 250 20.85 -5.38 -29.10
CA GLY A 250 19.76 -4.63 -29.70
C GLY A 250 19.51 -3.27 -29.04
N ILE A 251 18.49 -2.55 -29.54
CA ILE A 251 18.01 -1.31 -28.89
C ILE A 251 17.32 -1.70 -27.59
N THR A 252 17.98 -1.49 -26.46
CA THR A 252 17.39 -1.67 -25.14
C THR A 252 17.51 -0.39 -24.31
N VAL A 253 16.51 -0.15 -23.46
CA VAL A 253 16.50 0.95 -22.51
C VAL A 253 16.38 0.39 -21.09
N PRO A 254 17.01 1.02 -20.09
CA PRO A 254 16.86 0.59 -18.70
C PRO A 254 15.42 0.71 -18.19
N GLU A 255 15.19 0.21 -16.99
CA GLU A 255 13.92 0.38 -16.30
C GLU A 255 13.57 1.86 -16.03
N TRP A 256 12.28 2.17 -15.94
CA TRP A 256 11.78 3.56 -15.91
C TRP A 256 12.37 4.42 -14.78
N TYR A 257 12.72 3.80 -13.65
CA TYR A 257 13.35 4.47 -12.51
C TYR A 257 14.84 4.76 -12.72
N LEU A 258 15.46 4.23 -13.78
CA LEU A 258 16.85 4.46 -14.19
C LEU A 258 16.97 5.28 -15.48
N THR A 259 15.90 5.44 -16.26
CA THR A 259 15.98 6.12 -17.56
C THR A 259 16.35 7.60 -17.47
N GLY A 260 15.99 8.27 -16.35
CA GLY A 260 16.47 9.63 -16.10
C GLY A 260 17.99 9.70 -15.97
N LEU A 261 18.62 8.73 -15.29
CA LEU A 261 20.07 8.60 -15.22
C LEU A 261 20.68 8.27 -16.59
N TYR A 262 20.02 7.39 -17.33
CA TYR A 262 20.42 7.02 -18.69
C TYR A 262 20.43 8.22 -19.64
N ALA A 263 19.46 9.14 -19.54
CA ALA A 263 19.44 10.37 -20.33
C ALA A 263 20.71 11.22 -20.13
N PHE A 264 21.16 11.38 -18.89
CA PHE A 264 22.39 12.14 -18.57
C PHE A 264 23.64 11.53 -19.20
N LEU A 265 23.71 10.21 -19.29
CA LEU A 265 24.84 9.51 -19.90
C LEU A 265 24.85 9.60 -21.42
N ARG A 266 23.66 9.70 -22.02
CA ARG A 266 23.51 9.88 -23.47
C ARG A 266 23.90 11.27 -23.95
N THR A 267 24.18 12.23 -23.07
CA THR A 267 24.68 13.56 -23.47
C THR A 267 26.17 13.63 -23.78
N GLN A 268 26.91 12.52 -23.66
CA GLN A 268 28.35 12.43 -23.95
C GLN A 268 29.25 13.38 -23.11
N TYR A 269 28.73 13.93 -22.01
CA TYR A 269 29.55 14.64 -21.03
C TYR A 269 30.24 13.66 -20.08
N ASP A 270 31.13 14.20 -19.25
CA ASP A 270 31.86 13.43 -18.25
C ASP A 270 30.91 12.57 -17.39
N LYS A 271 31.17 11.27 -17.38
CA LYS A 271 30.33 10.25 -16.75
C LYS A 271 30.21 10.47 -15.24
N PHE A 272 31.28 10.94 -14.59
CA PHE A 272 31.26 11.23 -13.16
C PHE A 272 30.34 12.42 -12.88
N LEU A 273 30.48 13.52 -13.62
CA LEU A 273 29.65 14.71 -13.43
C LEU A 273 28.16 14.40 -13.64
N THR A 274 27.81 13.80 -14.76
CA THR A 274 26.40 13.66 -15.16
C THR A 274 25.71 12.47 -14.51
N GLY A 275 26.44 11.37 -14.31
CA GLY A 275 25.85 10.13 -13.83
C GLY A 275 26.21 9.72 -12.40
N VAL A 276 27.10 10.45 -11.72
CA VAL A 276 27.36 10.25 -10.27
C VAL A 276 27.07 11.52 -9.49
N LEU A 277 27.77 12.61 -9.79
CA LEU A 277 27.72 13.84 -9.00
C LEU A 277 26.32 14.48 -9.05
N TRP A 278 25.73 14.59 -10.24
CA TRP A 278 24.42 15.23 -10.39
C TRP A 278 23.28 14.50 -9.63
N PRO A 279 23.10 13.16 -9.78
CA PRO A 279 22.19 12.41 -8.92
C PRO A 279 22.53 12.50 -7.42
N ALA A 280 23.81 12.46 -7.06
CA ALA A 280 24.24 12.57 -5.67
C ALA A 280 23.90 13.95 -5.06
N LEU A 281 24.02 15.03 -5.84
CA LEU A 281 23.60 16.37 -5.42
C LEU A 281 22.08 16.43 -5.21
N PHE A 282 21.30 15.80 -6.10
CA PHE A 282 19.85 15.70 -5.94
C PHE A 282 19.47 14.99 -4.63
N ILE A 283 20.08 13.85 -4.35
CA ILE A 283 19.90 13.12 -3.08
C ILE A 283 20.39 13.96 -1.89
N GLY A 284 21.51 14.67 -2.04
CA GLY A 284 22.06 15.58 -1.03
C GLY A 284 21.10 16.70 -0.64
N VAL A 285 20.41 17.31 -1.61
CA VAL A 285 19.37 18.32 -1.36
C VAL A 285 18.21 17.71 -0.54
N LEU A 286 17.78 16.49 -0.87
CA LEU A 286 16.75 15.80 -0.09
C LEU A 286 17.24 15.50 1.34
N LEU A 287 18.45 14.99 1.52
CA LEU A 287 19.03 14.73 2.85
C LEU A 287 19.12 16.00 3.70
N LEU A 288 19.49 17.12 3.09
CA LEU A 288 19.64 18.40 3.78
C LEU A 288 18.33 19.14 4.00
N THR A 289 17.22 18.69 3.40
CA THR A 289 15.91 19.35 3.45
C THR A 289 15.46 19.73 4.88
N PRO A 290 15.59 18.89 5.93
CA PRO A 290 15.19 19.26 7.28
C PRO A 290 15.98 20.45 7.86
N PHE A 291 17.22 20.66 7.40
CA PHE A 291 18.10 21.75 7.84
C PHE A 291 17.96 23.01 6.97
N LEU A 292 17.52 22.84 5.71
CA LEU A 292 17.23 23.93 4.79
C LEU A 292 15.85 24.56 5.05
N ASP A 293 14.86 23.77 5.47
CA ASP A 293 13.49 24.24 5.71
C ASP A 293 13.33 24.94 7.06
N ARG A 294 13.53 26.25 7.07
CA ARG A 294 13.41 27.11 8.27
C ARG A 294 11.98 27.58 8.58
N TYR A 295 10.99 27.18 7.79
CA TYR A 295 9.61 27.61 8.03
C TYR A 295 9.03 26.93 9.29
N LYS A 296 8.29 27.68 10.11
CA LYS A 296 7.63 27.10 11.31
C LYS A 296 6.40 26.25 11.00
N LYS A 297 5.74 26.53 9.87
CA LYS A 297 4.52 25.82 9.46
C LYS A 297 4.86 24.57 8.65
N PHE A 298 3.94 23.60 8.65
CA PHE A 298 4.09 22.30 7.97
C PHE A 298 3.47 22.30 6.56
N SER A 299 2.39 23.05 6.36
CA SER A 299 1.67 23.11 5.09
C SER A 299 2.59 23.55 3.94
N TRP A 300 2.55 22.86 2.81
CA TRP A 300 3.30 23.21 1.60
C TRP A 300 3.08 24.68 1.17
N LYS A 301 1.84 25.18 1.27
CA LYS A 301 1.49 26.58 0.92
C LYS A 301 2.24 27.62 1.75
N ASP A 302 2.60 27.25 2.97
CA ASP A 302 3.32 28.12 3.91
C ASP A 302 4.85 27.99 3.78
N ARG A 303 5.32 27.18 2.84
CA ARG A 303 6.75 26.89 2.58
C ARG A 303 7.06 27.04 1.09
N PRO A 304 6.87 28.24 0.51
CA PRO A 304 6.90 28.42 -0.94
C PRO A 304 8.19 27.98 -1.60
N TRP A 305 9.35 28.36 -1.04
CA TRP A 305 10.66 28.00 -1.61
C TRP A 305 10.91 26.48 -1.57
N ILE A 306 10.62 25.84 -0.45
CA ILE A 306 10.80 24.38 -0.28
C ILE A 306 9.84 23.62 -1.20
N THR A 307 8.59 24.07 -1.30
CA THR A 307 7.62 23.47 -2.22
C THR A 307 8.08 23.61 -3.66
N ALA A 308 8.58 24.78 -4.06
CA ALA A 308 9.09 25.01 -5.41
C ALA A 308 10.27 24.09 -5.74
N ILE A 309 11.24 23.93 -4.83
CA ILE A 309 12.35 22.97 -5.00
C ILE A 309 11.82 21.55 -5.23
N GLY A 310 10.84 21.11 -4.45
CA GLY A 310 10.24 19.78 -4.59
C GLY A 310 9.52 19.59 -5.93
N ILE A 311 8.74 20.58 -6.36
CA ILE A 311 8.03 20.54 -7.66
C ILE A 311 9.01 20.59 -8.84
N THR A 312 10.05 21.42 -8.77
CA THR A 312 11.13 21.45 -9.76
C THR A 312 11.83 20.10 -9.85
N GLY A 313 12.12 19.45 -8.72
CA GLY A 313 12.69 18.11 -8.69
C GLY A 313 11.81 17.07 -9.39
N ILE A 314 10.49 17.07 -9.12
CA ILE A 314 9.55 16.19 -9.82
C ILE A 314 9.53 16.48 -11.32
N ALA A 315 9.45 17.75 -11.71
CA ALA A 315 9.43 18.15 -13.12
C ALA A 315 10.70 17.70 -13.85
N GLN A 316 11.87 17.87 -13.23
CA GLN A 316 13.15 17.43 -13.80
C GLN A 316 13.23 15.91 -13.90
N ILE A 317 12.75 15.15 -12.91
CA ILE A 317 12.67 13.68 -13.00
C ILE A 317 11.79 13.28 -14.17
N LEU A 318 10.57 13.82 -14.29
CA LEU A 318 9.64 13.45 -15.36
C LEU A 318 10.22 13.75 -16.75
N VAL A 319 10.84 14.91 -16.92
CA VAL A 319 11.43 15.30 -18.21
C VAL A 319 12.65 14.43 -18.53
N THR A 320 13.54 14.20 -17.58
CA THR A 320 14.72 13.34 -17.81
C THR A 320 14.34 11.89 -18.05
N THR A 321 13.34 11.34 -17.36
CA THR A 321 12.77 10.01 -17.63
C THR A 321 12.23 9.93 -19.06
N TYR A 322 11.47 10.93 -19.51
CA TYR A 322 10.97 10.98 -20.89
C TYR A 322 12.10 10.99 -21.93
N TRP A 323 13.07 11.89 -21.76
CA TRP A 323 14.25 11.95 -22.63
C TRP A 323 15.01 10.63 -22.61
N GLY A 324 15.08 9.96 -21.47
CA GLY A 324 15.70 8.66 -21.27
C GLY A 324 15.07 7.54 -22.11
N PHE A 325 13.77 7.61 -22.36
CA PHE A 325 13.06 6.69 -23.27
C PHE A 325 13.11 7.11 -24.73
N TYR A 326 13.28 8.41 -25.00
CA TYR A 326 13.20 8.93 -26.36
C TYR A 326 14.42 8.51 -27.21
N ILE A 327 14.12 7.91 -28.35
CA ILE A 327 15.05 7.59 -29.44
C ILE A 327 14.36 8.03 -30.74
N PRO A 328 14.99 8.85 -31.59
CA PRO A 328 14.42 9.27 -32.87
C PRO A 328 13.97 8.07 -33.72
N PRO A 329 12.77 8.13 -34.35
CA PRO A 329 12.24 7.03 -35.13
C PRO A 329 12.91 6.89 -36.50
N ASP A 330 13.63 7.91 -36.97
CA ASP A 330 14.32 7.91 -38.25
C ASP A 330 15.40 6.82 -38.29
N THR A 331 15.20 5.77 -39.07
CA THR A 331 16.12 4.63 -39.20
C THR A 331 17.21 4.87 -40.24
N THR A 332 17.22 6.02 -40.93
CA THR A 332 18.29 6.39 -41.86
C THR A 332 19.57 6.82 -41.12
N ILE A 333 19.41 7.28 -39.87
CA ILE A 333 20.51 7.67 -38.99
C ILE A 333 21.01 6.43 -38.23
N PRO A 334 22.33 6.19 -38.16
CA PRO A 334 22.89 5.09 -37.38
C PRO A 334 22.42 5.12 -35.92
N LEU A 335 22.13 3.94 -35.34
CA LEU A 335 21.60 3.83 -33.98
C LEU A 335 22.46 4.56 -32.94
N VAL A 336 23.79 4.47 -33.07
CA VAL A 336 24.74 5.10 -32.14
C VAL A 336 24.54 6.62 -32.09
N GLU A 337 24.30 7.26 -33.24
CA GLU A 337 24.02 8.69 -33.31
C GLU A 337 22.63 9.04 -32.76
N ARG A 338 21.62 8.21 -33.04
CA ARG A 338 20.26 8.40 -32.49
C ARG A 338 20.19 8.26 -30.98
N LEU A 339 21.09 7.49 -30.38
CA LEU A 339 21.16 7.35 -28.93
C LEU A 339 21.72 8.62 -28.28
N VAL A 340 22.57 9.39 -28.97
CA VAL A 340 23.13 10.62 -28.40
C VAL A 340 22.02 11.67 -28.20
N ILE A 341 21.97 12.20 -26.99
CA ILE A 341 21.10 13.32 -26.64
C ILE A 341 21.92 14.60 -26.79
N ASP A 342 21.39 15.58 -27.53
CA ASP A 342 22.02 16.90 -27.60
C ASP A 342 22.08 17.54 -26.20
N PRO A 343 23.29 17.73 -25.64
CA PRO A 343 23.45 18.29 -24.32
C PRO A 343 22.85 19.68 -24.21
N ILE A 344 23.03 20.54 -25.22
CA ILE A 344 22.57 21.92 -25.18
C ILE A 344 21.05 21.93 -24.98
N ASN A 345 20.34 21.11 -25.75
CA ASN A 345 18.89 21.00 -25.65
C ASN A 345 18.44 20.43 -24.29
N LEU A 346 19.03 19.33 -23.83
CA LEU A 346 18.63 18.73 -22.54
C LEU A 346 18.84 19.70 -21.38
N TYR A 347 20.05 20.26 -21.24
CA TYR A 347 20.38 21.13 -20.12
C TYR A 347 19.67 22.49 -20.20
N LEU A 348 19.44 23.03 -21.40
CA LEU A 348 18.62 24.23 -21.58
C LEU A 348 17.19 24.00 -21.10
N VAL A 349 16.57 22.88 -21.46
CA VAL A 349 15.24 22.51 -20.95
C VAL A 349 15.27 22.39 -19.42
N MET A 350 16.26 21.69 -18.87
CA MET A 350 16.39 21.53 -17.41
C MET A 350 16.56 22.85 -16.66
N ILE A 351 17.34 23.78 -17.20
CA ILE A 351 17.57 25.10 -16.63
C ILE A 351 16.29 25.94 -16.72
N LEU A 352 15.61 25.95 -17.87
CA LEU A 352 14.35 26.69 -18.06
C LEU A 352 13.21 26.14 -17.18
N LEU A 353 13.20 24.84 -16.90
CA LEU A 353 12.24 24.24 -15.98
C LEU A 353 12.34 24.80 -14.56
N VAL A 354 13.50 25.30 -14.13
CA VAL A 354 13.66 25.86 -12.78
C VAL A 354 12.81 27.12 -12.57
N PRO A 355 12.99 28.24 -13.30
CA PRO A 355 12.17 29.42 -13.13
C PRO A 355 10.70 29.17 -13.48
N LEU A 356 10.40 28.31 -14.48
CA LEU A 356 9.02 27.95 -14.83
C LEU A 356 8.32 27.22 -13.67
N SER A 357 8.96 26.20 -13.09
CA SER A 357 8.41 25.43 -11.96
C SER A 357 8.27 26.30 -10.71
N PHE A 358 9.22 27.19 -10.46
CA PHE A 358 9.13 28.17 -9.36
C PHE A 358 7.97 29.13 -9.56
N GLY A 359 7.88 29.78 -10.73
CA GLY A 359 6.79 30.71 -11.06
C GLY A 359 5.42 30.04 -10.95
N PHE A 360 5.28 28.86 -11.55
CA PHE A 360 4.06 28.05 -11.45
C PHE A 360 3.72 27.69 -10.01
N THR A 361 4.69 27.24 -9.21
CA THR A 361 4.45 26.88 -7.81
C THR A 361 4.00 28.08 -6.98
N LEU A 362 4.66 29.23 -7.13
CA LEU A 362 4.31 30.45 -6.41
C LEU A 362 2.90 30.95 -6.80
N MET A 363 2.58 30.90 -8.09
CA MET A 363 1.24 31.19 -8.60
C MET A 363 0.20 30.24 -7.97
N MET A 364 0.45 28.94 -7.99
CA MET A 364 -0.47 27.95 -7.42
C MET A 364 -0.65 28.11 -5.91
N ILE A 365 0.42 28.46 -5.17
CA ILE A 365 0.33 28.78 -3.75
C ILE A 365 -0.54 30.02 -3.51
N HIS A 366 -0.36 31.06 -4.31
CA HIS A 366 -1.18 32.27 -4.23
C HIS A 366 -2.66 31.94 -4.47
N LEU A 367 -2.97 31.25 -5.56
CA LEU A 367 -4.34 30.80 -5.87
C LEU A 367 -4.92 29.89 -4.77
N ALA A 368 -4.12 28.98 -4.23
CA ALA A 368 -4.57 28.06 -3.18
C ALA A 368 -4.85 28.76 -1.84
N LYS A 369 -4.10 29.82 -1.51
CA LYS A 369 -4.36 30.67 -0.33
C LYS A 369 -5.60 31.52 -0.53
N ASP A 370 -5.76 32.08 -1.72
CA ASP A 370 -6.93 32.88 -2.08
C ASP A 370 -8.22 32.04 -2.12
N ALA A 371 -8.16 30.84 -2.68
CA ALA A 371 -9.24 29.87 -2.63
C ALA A 371 -9.58 29.49 -1.18
N GLU A 372 -8.58 29.28 -0.32
CA GLU A 372 -8.81 28.97 1.10
C GLU A 372 -9.44 30.15 1.86
N ARG A 373 -9.01 31.38 1.58
CA ARG A 373 -9.63 32.61 2.12
C ARG A 373 -11.08 32.71 1.68
N LYS A 374 -11.36 32.56 0.38
CA LYS A 374 -12.72 32.57 -0.19
C LYS A 374 -13.58 31.44 0.42
N ALA A 375 -13.03 30.23 0.57
CA ALA A 375 -13.73 29.11 1.18
C ALA A 375 -14.05 29.35 2.67
N LYS A 376 -13.16 30.00 3.43
CA LYS A 376 -13.43 30.40 4.83
C LYS A 376 -14.57 31.42 4.92
N LEU A 377 -14.58 32.40 4.02
CA LEU A 377 -15.67 33.39 3.92
C LEU A 377 -16.99 32.74 3.48
N ALA A 378 -16.95 31.86 2.48
CA ALA A 378 -18.13 31.13 2.02
C ALA A 378 -18.65 30.17 3.09
N LYS A 379 -17.80 29.53 3.88
CA LYS A 379 -18.22 28.67 5.00
C LYS A 379 -18.85 29.46 6.15
N ALA A 380 -18.44 30.71 6.35
CA ALA A 380 -19.09 31.62 7.29
C ALA A 380 -20.51 31.99 6.83
N ASN A 381 -20.73 32.07 5.50
CA ASN A 381 -21.95 32.63 4.92
C ASN A 381 -22.84 31.62 4.15
N GLY A 382 -22.46 30.34 4.06
CA GLY A 382 -23.06 29.35 3.15
C GLY A 382 -23.77 28.18 3.85
N PRO A 383 -24.65 27.44 3.13
CA PRO A 383 -25.36 26.29 3.67
C PRO A 383 -24.39 25.18 4.08
N LYS A 384 -24.49 24.72 5.34
CA LYS A 384 -23.55 23.78 5.98
C LYS A 384 -23.71 22.30 5.57
N LYS A 385 -24.70 21.96 4.74
CA LYS A 385 -24.98 20.57 4.35
C LYS A 385 -24.38 20.27 2.98
N VAL A 386 -23.19 19.66 2.99
CA VAL A 386 -22.72 18.89 1.84
C VAL A 386 -23.56 17.61 1.78
N SER A 387 -24.05 17.24 0.60
CA SER A 387 -24.76 15.98 0.41
C SER A 387 -23.80 14.81 0.66
N GLU A 388 -23.99 14.11 1.77
CA GLU A 388 -23.32 12.85 2.03
C GLU A 388 -24.10 11.73 1.34
N ILE A 389 -23.44 10.93 0.50
CA ILE A 389 -24.03 9.69 -0.01
C ILE A 389 -24.19 8.74 1.18
N LYS A 390 -25.40 8.66 1.73
CA LYS A 390 -25.75 7.73 2.78
C LYS A 390 -26.43 6.52 2.17
N LEU A 391 -25.74 5.39 2.11
CA LEU A 391 -26.34 4.12 1.73
C LEU A 391 -27.27 3.65 2.85
N SER A 392 -28.50 3.30 2.51
CA SER A 392 -29.41 2.66 3.46
C SER A 392 -28.88 1.28 3.85
N ILE A 393 -29.17 0.81 5.07
CA ILE A 393 -28.75 -0.51 5.55
C ILE A 393 -29.17 -1.65 4.61
N LYS A 394 -30.37 -1.55 4.03
CA LYS A 394 -30.89 -2.54 3.06
C LYS A 394 -30.01 -2.63 1.82
N TRP A 395 -29.68 -1.47 1.23
CA TRP A 395 -28.80 -1.41 0.06
C TRP A 395 -27.36 -1.83 0.38
N THR A 396 -26.83 -1.46 1.55
CA THR A 396 -25.52 -1.92 2.01
C THR A 396 -25.45 -3.44 2.12
N ASN A 397 -26.47 -4.08 2.69
CA ASN A 397 -26.53 -5.54 2.81
C ASN A 397 -26.62 -6.23 1.44
N TRP A 398 -27.49 -5.73 0.55
CA TRP A 398 -27.59 -6.27 -0.83
C TRP A 398 -26.29 -6.15 -1.60
N MET A 399 -25.58 -5.03 -1.47
CA MET A 399 -24.29 -4.83 -2.10
C MET A 399 -23.22 -5.76 -1.52
N LEU A 400 -23.22 -6.02 -0.21
CA LEU A 400 -22.34 -7.02 0.41
C LEU A 400 -22.62 -8.43 -0.12
N ILE A 401 -23.89 -8.83 -0.23
CA ILE A 401 -24.28 -10.13 -0.79
C ILE A 401 -23.85 -10.24 -2.26
N ALA A 402 -24.09 -9.19 -3.06
CA ALA A 402 -23.69 -9.14 -4.46
C ALA A 402 -22.18 -9.26 -4.63
N LEU A 403 -21.39 -8.51 -3.85
CA LEU A 403 -19.93 -8.58 -3.86
C LEU A 403 -19.43 -9.96 -3.39
N LEU A 404 -20.07 -10.59 -2.42
CA LEU A 404 -19.73 -11.94 -1.98
C LEU A 404 -20.02 -12.98 -3.07
N ALA A 405 -21.19 -12.91 -3.71
CA ALA A 405 -21.52 -13.78 -4.84
C ALA A 405 -20.55 -13.57 -6.02
N PHE A 406 -20.20 -12.32 -6.30
CA PHE A 406 -19.20 -11.98 -7.32
C PHE A 406 -17.81 -12.51 -6.93
N GLN A 407 -17.44 -12.47 -5.66
CA GLN A 407 -16.19 -13.06 -5.17
C GLN A 407 -16.15 -14.58 -5.43
N VAL A 408 -17.25 -15.30 -5.15
CA VAL A 408 -17.35 -16.75 -5.43
C VAL A 408 -17.22 -17.02 -6.92
N PHE A 409 -17.93 -16.26 -7.76
CA PHE A 409 -17.82 -16.35 -9.22
C PHE A 409 -16.38 -16.14 -9.70
N LEU A 410 -15.70 -15.10 -9.20
CA LEU A 410 -14.32 -14.80 -9.59
C LEU A 410 -13.35 -15.92 -9.17
N ASN A 411 -13.52 -16.52 -7.99
CA ASN A 411 -12.68 -17.65 -7.57
C ASN A 411 -12.86 -18.87 -8.48
N ILE A 412 -14.10 -19.18 -8.88
CA ILE A 412 -14.38 -20.25 -9.85
C ILE A 412 -13.75 -19.91 -11.20
N ALA A 413 -13.88 -18.66 -11.67
CA ALA A 413 -13.31 -18.21 -12.92
C ALA A 413 -11.78 -18.28 -12.92
N ALA A 414 -11.12 -17.89 -11.82
CA ALA A 414 -9.68 -18.02 -11.64
C ALA A 414 -9.26 -19.50 -11.69
N TYR A 415 -9.95 -20.36 -10.95
CA TYR A 415 -9.67 -21.80 -10.94
C TYR A 415 -9.81 -22.42 -12.34
N ASN A 416 -10.86 -22.08 -13.08
CA ASN A 416 -11.04 -22.54 -14.46
C ASN A 416 -9.95 -22.01 -15.39
N ALA A 417 -9.55 -20.74 -15.27
CA ALA A 417 -8.45 -20.18 -16.05
C ALA A 417 -7.12 -20.91 -15.79
N PHE A 418 -6.88 -21.33 -14.55
CA PHE A 418 -5.72 -22.14 -14.18
C PHE A 418 -5.77 -23.53 -14.84
N LEU A 419 -6.89 -24.23 -14.75
CA LEU A 419 -7.06 -25.55 -15.38
C LEU A 419 -6.93 -25.51 -16.91
N SER A 420 -7.30 -24.38 -17.53
CA SER A 420 -7.14 -24.15 -18.97
C SER A 420 -5.74 -23.70 -19.38
N GLY A 421 -4.78 -23.60 -18.45
CA GLY A 421 -3.41 -23.15 -18.72
C GLY A 421 -3.30 -21.65 -19.04
N MET A 422 -4.36 -20.85 -18.82
CA MET A 422 -4.39 -19.42 -19.11
C MET A 422 -3.78 -18.61 -17.95
N ASN A 423 -2.46 -18.75 -17.75
CA ASN A 423 -1.76 -18.19 -16.59
C ASN A 423 -1.92 -16.67 -16.43
N ASN A 424 -1.85 -15.91 -17.54
CA ASN A 424 -2.06 -14.46 -17.53
C ASN A 424 -3.48 -14.07 -17.11
N VAL A 425 -4.50 -14.77 -17.61
CA VAL A 425 -5.91 -14.54 -17.23
C VAL A 425 -6.15 -14.97 -15.79
N ASN A 426 -5.60 -16.11 -15.35
CA ASN A 426 -5.70 -16.52 -13.95
C ASN A 426 -5.10 -15.46 -13.01
N LEU A 427 -3.91 -14.94 -13.33
CA LEU A 427 -3.27 -13.90 -12.54
C LEU A 427 -4.08 -12.59 -12.54
N TRP A 428 -4.62 -12.21 -13.70
CA TRP A 428 -5.51 -11.06 -13.86
C TRP A 428 -6.77 -11.18 -12.98
N ILE A 429 -7.49 -12.31 -13.05
CA ILE A 429 -8.68 -12.57 -12.23
C ILE A 429 -8.30 -12.55 -10.75
N THR A 430 -7.15 -13.12 -10.38
CA THR A 430 -6.64 -13.07 -8.99
C THR A 430 -6.44 -11.64 -8.51
N GLY A 431 -5.94 -10.73 -9.36
CA GLY A 431 -5.89 -9.30 -9.05
C GLY A 431 -7.27 -8.69 -8.82
N VAL A 432 -8.24 -9.02 -9.67
CA VAL A 432 -9.64 -8.57 -9.53
C VAL A 432 -10.26 -9.09 -8.22
N ILE A 433 -10.02 -10.35 -7.84
CA ILE A 433 -10.44 -10.95 -6.57
C ILE A 433 -9.98 -10.11 -5.38
N LEU A 434 -8.72 -9.66 -5.38
CA LEU A 434 -8.16 -8.86 -4.28
C LEU A 434 -8.78 -7.44 -4.23
N ILE A 435 -9.01 -6.80 -5.38
CA ILE A 435 -9.65 -5.49 -5.43
C ILE A 435 -11.12 -5.56 -5.01
N VAL A 436 -11.85 -6.58 -5.46
CA VAL A 436 -13.25 -6.79 -5.06
C VAL A 436 -13.33 -7.08 -3.56
N PHE A 437 -12.41 -7.88 -3.01
CA PHE A 437 -12.32 -8.10 -1.58
C PHE A 437 -12.03 -6.80 -0.81
N ALA A 438 -11.15 -5.94 -1.32
CA ALA A 438 -10.91 -4.61 -0.74
C ALA A 438 -12.20 -3.76 -0.71
N GLY A 439 -12.95 -3.74 -1.81
CA GLY A 439 -14.24 -3.05 -1.91
C GLY A 439 -15.29 -3.61 -0.94
N PHE A 440 -15.41 -4.93 -0.87
CA PHE A 440 -16.29 -5.63 0.06
C PHE A 440 -15.97 -5.27 1.51
N PHE A 441 -14.72 -5.37 1.93
CA PHE A 441 -14.31 -5.10 3.31
C PHE A 441 -14.43 -3.61 3.65
N HIS A 442 -14.19 -2.71 2.69
CA HIS A 442 -14.46 -1.29 2.86
C HIS A 442 -15.95 -1.02 3.12
N LEU A 443 -16.84 -1.63 2.33
CA LEU A 443 -18.29 -1.52 2.50
C LEU A 443 -18.74 -2.13 3.84
N TYR A 444 -18.15 -3.25 4.24
CA TYR A 444 -18.42 -3.88 5.53
C TYR A 444 -18.04 -2.96 6.70
N ARG A 445 -16.86 -2.31 6.65
CA ARG A 445 -16.46 -1.31 7.66
C ARG A 445 -17.43 -0.13 7.71
N TYR A 446 -17.88 0.34 6.56
CA TYR A 446 -18.92 1.37 6.49
C TYR A 446 -20.22 0.92 7.18
N ALA A 447 -20.72 -0.28 6.87
CA ALA A 447 -21.92 -0.85 7.49
C ALA A 447 -21.81 -0.94 9.02
N MET A 448 -20.69 -1.45 9.51
CA MET A 448 -20.40 -1.56 10.94
C MET A 448 -20.38 -0.19 11.63
N SER A 449 -19.82 0.83 10.98
CA SER A 449 -19.79 2.18 11.53
C SER A 449 -21.19 2.79 11.70
N GLN A 450 -22.11 2.47 10.78
CA GLN A 450 -23.50 2.92 10.85
C GLN A 450 -24.31 2.17 11.91
N SER A 451 -24.06 0.86 12.09
CA SER A 451 -24.75 0.05 13.09
C SER A 451 -24.53 0.54 14.54
N LYS A 452 -23.36 1.12 14.84
CA LYS A 452 -23.05 1.68 16.16
C LYS A 452 -23.85 2.94 16.50
N ASN A 453 -24.44 3.59 15.49
CA ASN A 453 -25.25 4.81 15.66
C ASN A 453 -26.75 4.52 15.81
N ILE A 454 -27.17 3.25 15.75
CA ILE A 454 -28.57 2.86 15.99
C ILE A 454 -28.81 2.90 17.51
N PRO A 455 -29.82 3.66 18.00
CA PRO A 455 -30.15 3.65 19.42
C PRO A 455 -30.41 2.21 19.87
N LYS A 456 -29.75 1.78 20.95
CA LYS A 456 -30.09 0.50 21.57
C LYS A 456 -31.59 0.55 21.93
N PRO A 457 -32.36 -0.53 21.66
CA PRO A 457 -33.75 -0.57 22.10
C PRO A 457 -33.77 -0.29 23.62
N PRO A 458 -34.78 0.47 24.11
CA PRO A 458 -34.90 0.72 25.53
C PRO A 458 -34.81 -0.62 26.24
N LYS A 459 -33.94 -0.71 27.25
CA LYS A 459 -33.94 -1.87 28.14
C LYS A 459 -35.36 -1.94 28.66
N PHE A 460 -36.12 -2.97 28.29
CA PHE A 460 -37.36 -3.28 28.99
C PHE A 460 -36.99 -3.30 30.46
N PRO A 461 -37.73 -2.59 31.34
CA PRO A 461 -37.45 -2.68 32.76
C PRO A 461 -37.48 -4.17 33.09
N THR A 462 -36.32 -4.71 33.42
CA THR A 462 -36.25 -6.02 34.06
C THR A 462 -37.20 -5.88 35.22
N THR A 463 -38.31 -6.61 35.21
CA THR A 463 -39.24 -6.66 36.32
C THR A 463 -38.37 -6.72 37.56
N LYS A 464 -38.47 -5.69 38.41
CA LYS A 464 -37.74 -5.67 39.69
C LYS A 464 -37.92 -7.06 40.27
N GLN A 465 -36.85 -7.83 40.39
CA GLN A 465 -36.88 -8.94 41.31
C GLN A 465 -37.25 -8.29 42.63
N ILE A 466 -38.40 -8.69 43.16
CA ILE A 466 -38.80 -8.33 44.51
C ILE A 466 -37.67 -8.89 45.37
N GLU A 467 -36.77 -8.03 45.81
CA GLU A 467 -35.87 -8.33 46.91
C GLU A 467 -36.77 -8.65 48.10
N THR A 468 -36.95 -9.93 48.38
CA THR A 468 -37.39 -10.40 49.69
C THR A 468 -36.35 -9.90 50.68
N SER A 469 -36.62 -8.75 51.30
CA SER A 469 -35.95 -8.28 52.49
C SER A 469 -36.21 -9.28 53.61
N GLN A 470 -35.36 -10.29 53.75
CA GLN A 470 -35.24 -11.02 55.02
C GLN A 470 -34.48 -10.12 55.99
N LYS A 471 -35.25 -9.47 56.87
CA LYS A 471 -34.75 -8.83 58.09
C LYS A 471 -34.27 -9.93 59.04
N PRO A 472 -33.05 -9.87 59.61
CA PRO A 472 -32.67 -10.80 60.66
C PRO A 472 -33.43 -10.44 61.94
N LEU A 473 -34.11 -11.41 62.56
CA LEU A 473 -34.73 -11.23 63.88
C LEU A 473 -33.67 -11.27 65.00
N PRO A 474 -33.90 -10.58 66.13
CA PRO A 474 -32.91 -10.37 67.17
C PRO A 474 -32.70 -11.61 68.05
N GLN A 475 -31.47 -11.82 68.52
CA GLN A 475 -31.18 -12.74 69.61
C GLN A 475 -31.63 -12.14 70.95
N THR A 476 -32.48 -12.87 71.67
CA THR A 476 -32.65 -12.74 73.11
C THR A 476 -32.88 -14.11 73.73
N ASP A 477 -32.20 -14.33 74.86
CA ASP A 477 -32.16 -15.53 75.70
C ASP A 477 -33.53 -16.04 76.16
N GLY A 478 -33.59 -17.33 76.51
CA GLY A 478 -34.53 -17.85 77.51
C GLY A 478 -35.51 -18.94 77.06
N VAL A 479 -35.18 -20.17 77.44
CA VAL A 479 -35.95 -21.43 77.45
C VAL A 479 -37.44 -21.31 77.84
N GLN A 480 -38.37 -21.91 77.07
CA GLN A 480 -39.40 -22.86 77.58
C GLN A 480 -40.29 -23.54 76.49
N LYS A 481 -40.36 -24.87 76.63
CA LYS A 481 -41.36 -25.92 76.24
C LYS A 481 -42.48 -25.68 75.19
N SER A 482 -42.62 -26.68 74.31
CA SER A 482 -43.75 -27.03 73.41
C SER A 482 -44.99 -27.58 74.16
N PRO A 483 -46.08 -28.08 73.51
CA PRO A 483 -46.55 -28.01 72.09
C PRO A 483 -48.09 -27.73 71.96
N GLU A 484 -48.66 -27.99 70.77
CA GLU A 484 -50.11 -28.18 70.43
C GLU A 484 -50.96 -26.90 70.22
N GLU A 485 -51.96 -26.79 69.32
CA GLU A 485 -52.64 -27.70 68.39
C GLU A 485 -53.45 -26.86 67.35
N LYS A 486 -53.68 -27.45 66.18
CA LYS A 486 -54.88 -27.42 65.30
C LYS A 486 -55.72 -26.15 65.00
N SER A 487 -55.98 -26.06 63.69
CA SER A 487 -57.28 -25.81 63.01
C SER A 487 -57.83 -24.37 63.12
N SER A 488 -58.63 -23.80 62.22
CA SER A 488 -59.48 -24.29 61.13
C SER A 488 -59.90 -23.09 60.26
N GLN A 489 -60.15 -23.36 58.98
CA GLN A 489 -61.26 -22.92 58.10
C GLN A 489 -61.92 -21.53 58.20
N GLY A 490 -62.24 -21.00 57.00
CA GLY A 490 -63.35 -20.06 56.71
C GLY A 490 -62.94 -19.00 55.66
N GLN A 491 -63.16 -19.23 54.36
CA GLN A 491 -64.36 -18.85 53.56
C GLN A 491 -64.52 -17.32 53.38
N ILE A 492 -64.95 -16.70 52.26
CA ILE A 492 -65.44 -17.00 50.89
C ILE A 492 -65.54 -15.60 50.21
N ALA A 493 -65.19 -15.38 48.93
CA ALA A 493 -66.04 -15.19 47.73
C ALA A 493 -65.38 -14.06 46.90
N GLU A 494 -65.49 -13.89 45.58
CA GLU A 494 -66.02 -14.58 44.38
C GLU A 494 -65.58 -13.65 43.21
N THR A 495 -65.14 -14.07 42.03
CA THR A 495 -65.96 -14.40 40.82
C THR A 495 -64.95 -14.62 39.67
N SER A 496 -64.81 -15.83 39.12
CA SER A 496 -65.49 -16.47 37.96
C SER A 496 -64.93 -16.10 36.56
N ALA A 497 -64.38 -17.14 35.93
CA ALA A 497 -63.77 -17.33 34.60
C ALA A 497 -64.81 -17.25 33.43
N PRO A 498 -64.57 -17.59 32.11
CA PRO A 498 -63.54 -18.47 31.54
C PRO A 498 -62.95 -18.13 30.13
N GLU A 499 -62.02 -19.00 29.73
CA GLU A 499 -61.27 -19.14 28.48
C GLU A 499 -62.11 -19.76 27.33
N ILE A 500 -61.71 -19.64 26.04
CA ILE A 500 -61.76 -20.64 24.93
C ILE A 500 -61.22 -20.04 23.59
N LYS A 501 -60.59 -20.91 22.76
CA LYS A 501 -59.76 -20.71 21.55
C LYS A 501 -60.57 -20.67 20.19
N PRO A 502 -60.01 -21.00 18.99
CA PRO A 502 -59.58 -20.10 17.89
C PRO A 502 -60.25 -20.38 16.49
N THR A 503 -60.04 -19.56 15.45
CA THR A 503 -60.14 -20.03 14.02
C THR A 503 -59.54 -19.08 12.97
N THR A 504 -59.12 -19.69 11.86
CA THR A 504 -58.37 -19.23 10.67
C THR A 504 -59.26 -18.97 9.42
N ALA A 505 -58.65 -18.43 8.34
CA ALA A 505 -59.09 -18.36 6.91
C ALA A 505 -60.05 -17.20 6.54
N GLU A 506 -60.07 -16.57 5.35
CA GLU A 506 -59.53 -16.84 4.00
C GLU A 506 -59.55 -15.55 3.12
N LEU A 507 -58.99 -15.61 1.90
CA LEU A 507 -58.80 -14.53 0.90
C LEU A 507 -60.08 -14.04 0.19
N ASP A 508 -60.09 -12.80 -0.32
CA ASP A 508 -60.66 -12.51 -1.66
C ASP A 508 -60.01 -11.31 -2.38
N LEU A 509 -60.02 -11.39 -3.71
CA LEU A 509 -59.34 -10.60 -4.74
C LEU A 509 -60.24 -9.48 -5.32
N ASN A 510 -59.58 -8.52 -6.01
CA ASN A 510 -60.11 -7.57 -6.99
C ASN A 510 -60.94 -6.36 -6.52
N ARG A 511 -60.32 -5.17 -6.57
CA ARG A 511 -60.97 -3.99 -7.17
C ARG A 511 -59.96 -3.08 -7.88
N GLU A 512 -60.31 -2.76 -9.11
CA GLU A 512 -59.55 -2.04 -10.14
C GLU A 512 -59.41 -0.51 -9.93
N GLN A 513 -58.54 0.05 -10.78
CA GLN A 513 -58.60 1.37 -11.46
C GLN A 513 -57.97 2.62 -10.81
N ASN A 514 -56.77 2.93 -11.31
CA ASN A 514 -56.42 4.12 -12.11
C ASN A 514 -56.86 5.51 -11.61
N LEU A 515 -55.90 6.35 -11.21
CA LEU A 515 -55.90 7.84 -11.17
C LEU A 515 -54.47 8.23 -10.73
N GLY A 516 -53.67 9.09 -11.35
CA GLY A 516 -53.77 9.99 -12.48
C GLY A 516 -52.54 10.90 -12.37
N MET A 517 -51.76 11.01 -13.45
CA MET A 517 -50.61 11.93 -13.56
C MET A 517 -51.06 13.39 -13.56
N SER A 518 -50.09 14.26 -13.25
CA SER A 518 -49.85 15.61 -13.76
C SER A 518 -50.19 16.76 -12.82
N ASP A 519 -49.15 17.52 -12.43
CA ASP A 519 -49.19 18.98 -12.54
C ASP A 519 -47.77 19.56 -12.62
N LEU A 520 -47.49 20.21 -13.76
CA LEU A 520 -46.29 20.98 -14.08
C LEU A 520 -46.75 22.30 -14.73
N LYS A 521 -46.11 23.41 -14.29
CA LYS A 521 -45.97 24.78 -14.88
C LYS A 521 -46.62 25.88 -14.01
N LYS A 522 -45.80 26.71 -13.34
CA LYS A 522 -45.13 27.97 -13.80
C LYS A 522 -46.09 29.18 -13.75
N PRO A 523 -45.63 30.44 -13.56
CA PRO A 523 -44.42 31.08 -14.11
C PRO A 523 -43.12 30.87 -13.34
#